data_AF-A0A382L926-F1
#
_entry.id   AF-A0A382L926-F1
#
_cell.length_a   1.000
_cell.length_b   1.000
_cell.length_c   1.000
_cell.angle_alpha   90.00
_cell.angle_beta   90.00
_cell.angle_gamma   90.00
#
_symmetry.space_group_name_H-M   'P 1'
#
loop_
_entity.id
_entity.type
_entity.pdbx_description
1 polymer ?
#
loop_
_entity_poly.entity_id
_entity_poly.type
_entity_poly.pdbx_seq_one_letter_code
_entity_poly.pdbx_strand_id
1 'polypeptide(L)'
;LEVSGSHRNQNKRGNFYVIRYDVLIVGDKPKHLEIHIEDELGKRKVVDTYYESSMKIRKPYKISGNARISIYEDGQRVKHQEIK
;
A
#
# COMPACT_ATOMS: atom_id res chain seq x y z
N LEU A 1 34.55 9.70 -31.28
CA LEU A 1 33.76 8.50 -30.90
C LEU A 1 32.38 8.97 -30.50
N GLU A 2 31.41 8.92 -31.41
CA GLU A 2 29.99 9.15 -31.09
C GLU A 2 29.43 7.85 -30.52
N VAL A 3 28.92 7.90 -29.29
CA VAL A 3 28.29 6.73 -28.65
C VAL A 3 26.79 6.94 -28.70
N SER A 4 26.16 6.33 -29.71
CA SER A 4 24.71 6.16 -29.81
C SER A 4 24.23 5.23 -28.69
N GLY A 5 23.66 5.83 -27.64
CA GLY A 5 23.00 5.12 -26.53
C GLY A 5 21.48 5.20 -26.65
N SER A 6 20.91 4.37 -27.50
CA SER A 6 19.48 4.09 -27.59
C SER A 6 18.94 3.58 -26.25
N HIS A 7 17.87 4.21 -25.75
CA HIS A 7 16.72 3.64 -25.03
C HIS A 7 16.12 4.71 -24.12
N ARG A 8 15.21 5.51 -24.68
CA ARG A 8 14.15 6.16 -23.90
C ARG A 8 13.27 5.04 -23.34
N ASN A 9 13.67 4.50 -22.19
CA ASN A 9 12.84 3.62 -21.39
C ASN A 9 11.56 4.41 -21.07
N GLN A 10 10.43 4.00 -21.67
CA GLN A 10 9.12 4.57 -21.39
C GLN A 10 8.90 4.44 -19.89
N ASN A 11 9.15 5.53 -19.20
CA ASN A 11 9.04 5.63 -17.76
C ASN A 11 7.55 5.44 -17.46
N LYS A 12 7.12 4.21 -17.14
CA LYS A 12 5.86 3.93 -16.42
C LYS A 12 6.02 4.64 -15.08
N ARG A 13 5.82 5.96 -15.05
CA ARG A 13 5.85 6.81 -13.86
C ARG A 13 4.73 6.29 -12.96
N GLY A 14 5.08 5.41 -12.01
CA GLY A 14 4.13 4.91 -11.04
C GLY A 14 3.45 6.08 -10.32
N ASN A 15 2.13 6.01 -10.19
CA ASN A 15 1.33 7.01 -9.51
C ASN A 15 1.42 6.80 -8.00
N PHE A 16 1.43 7.89 -7.23
CA PHE A 16 1.35 7.79 -5.78
C PHE A 16 -0.11 7.58 -5.38
N TYR A 17 -0.38 6.45 -4.73
CA TYR A 17 -1.64 6.19 -4.08
C TYR A 17 -1.51 6.43 -2.58
N VAL A 18 -2.43 7.18 -2.00
CA VAL A 18 -2.46 7.39 -0.56
C VAL A 18 -3.50 6.45 0.02
N ILE A 19 -3.04 5.46 0.77
CA ILE A 19 -3.92 4.58 1.53
C ILE A 19 -4.49 5.40 2.69
N ARG A 20 -5.82 5.49 2.71
CA ARG A 20 -6.59 6.09 3.81
C ARG A 20 -7.39 4.99 4.47
N TYR A 21 -7.09 4.73 5.73
CA TYR A 21 -7.83 3.78 6.54
C TYR A 21 -7.98 4.35 7.94
N ASP A 22 -9.24 4.49 8.35
CA ASP A 22 -9.62 4.85 9.71
C ASP A 22 -9.84 3.55 10.47
N VAL A 23 -8.98 3.27 11.45
CA VAL A 23 -9.09 2.06 12.27
C VAL A 23 -10.18 2.30 13.30
N LEU A 24 -11.24 1.48 13.25
CA LEU A 24 -12.31 1.49 14.24
C LEU A 24 -11.99 0.48 15.34
N ILE A 25 -11.43 0.96 16.45
CA ILE A 25 -11.18 0.12 17.63
C ILE A 25 -12.40 0.21 18.55
N VAL A 26 -13.10 -0.91 18.67
CA VAL A 26 -14.16 -1.10 19.66
C VAL A 26 -13.51 -1.64 20.93
N GLY A 27 -13.26 -0.77 21.92
CA GLY A 27 -12.63 -1.10 23.20
C GLY A 27 -11.28 -0.40 23.43
N ASP A 28 -10.65 -0.67 24.57
CA ASP A 28 -9.44 0.01 25.06
C ASP A 28 -8.13 -0.74 24.74
N LYS A 29 -8.18 -1.76 23.87
CA LYS A 29 -7.00 -2.57 23.53
C LYS A 29 -6.42 -2.14 22.19
N PRO A 30 -5.09 -1.96 22.08
CA PRO A 30 -4.46 -1.72 20.80
C PRO A 30 -4.72 -2.91 19.88
N LYS A 31 -5.05 -2.63 18.63
CA LYS A 31 -5.22 -3.66 17.60
C LYS A 31 -3.99 -3.73 16.73
N HIS A 32 -3.64 -4.95 16.34
CA HIS A 32 -2.60 -5.17 15.35
C HIS A 32 -3.15 -4.91 13.95
N LEU A 33 -2.43 -4.19 13.10
CA LEU A 33 -2.84 -3.91 11.73
C LEU A 33 -1.72 -4.25 10.74
N GLU A 34 -2.10 -4.99 9.70
CA GLU A 34 -1.24 -5.29 8.57
C GLU A 34 -1.88 -4.77 7.29
N ILE A 35 -1.14 -3.98 6.51
CA ILE A 35 -1.55 -3.52 5.18
C ILE A 35 -0.62 -4.13 4.15
N HIS A 36 -1.17 -5.04 3.35
CA HIS A 36 -0.48 -5.71 2.27
C HIS A 36 -0.78 -5.00 0.96
N ILE A 37 0.25 -4.54 0.27
CA ILE A 37 0.15 -3.86 -1.01
C ILE A 37 0.98 -4.67 -2.01
N GLU A 38 0.34 -5.13 -3.08
CA GLU A 38 0.98 -5.85 -4.17
C GLU A 38 0.65 -5.14 -5.50
N ASP A 39 1.67 -4.71 -6.25
CA ASP A 39 1.48 -4.15 -7.59
C ASP A 39 1.56 -5.22 -8.70
N GLU A 40 1.14 -4.87 -9.92
CA GLU A 40 1.17 -5.76 -11.09
C GLU A 40 2.58 -6.25 -11.45
N LEU A 41 3.61 -5.53 -11.00
CA LEU A 41 5.02 -5.84 -11.23
C LEU A 41 5.58 -6.78 -10.16
N GLY A 42 4.75 -7.22 -9.21
CA GLY A 42 5.13 -8.10 -8.11
C GLY A 42 5.84 -7.39 -6.96
N LYS A 43 5.86 -6.05 -6.92
CA LYS A 43 6.36 -5.33 -5.75
C LYS A 43 5.38 -5.49 -4.62
N ARG A 44 5.88 -6.01 -3.51
CA ARG A 44 5.13 -6.20 -2.28
C ARG A 44 5.62 -5.24 -1.21
N LYS A 45 4.68 -4.63 -0.50
CA LYS A 45 4.94 -3.87 0.71
C LYS A 45 3.96 -4.31 1.79
N VAL A 46 4.51 -4.67 2.94
CA VAL A 46 3.73 -4.90 4.15
C VAL A 46 4.00 -3.74 5.09
N VAL A 47 2.93 -3.12 5.58
CA VAL A 47 2.97 -2.18 6.69
C VAL A 47 2.40 -2.91 7.88
N ASP A 48 3.26 -3.19 8.85
CA ASP A 48 2.94 -3.91 10.08
C ASP A 48 3.11 -2.95 11.26
N THR A 49 2.05 -2.72 12.04
CA THR A 49 2.12 -1.86 13.22
C THR A 49 0.90 -2.06 14.14
N TYR A 50 0.97 -1.49 15.35
CA TYR A 50 -0.11 -1.52 16.34
C TYR A 50 -0.77 -0.14 16.38
N TYR A 51 -2.10 -0.11 16.41
CA TYR A 51 -2.87 1.13 16.46
C TYR A 51 -3.70 1.23 17.75
N GLU A 52 -3.73 2.44 18.31
CA GLU A 52 -4.65 2.85 19.37
C GLU A 52 -5.93 3.45 18.76
N SER A 53 -7.00 3.55 19.55
CA SER A 53 -8.31 3.97 19.05
C SER A 53 -8.25 5.38 18.47
N SER A 54 -8.99 5.62 17.38
CA SER A 54 -9.06 6.91 16.65
C SER A 54 -7.81 7.34 15.86
N MET A 55 -6.82 6.45 15.68
CA MET A 55 -5.62 6.76 14.91
C MET A 55 -5.88 6.68 13.39
N LYS A 56 -5.45 7.72 12.64
CA LYS A 56 -5.67 7.82 11.19
C LYS A 56 -4.42 7.43 10.42
N ILE A 57 -4.56 6.50 9.48
CA ILE A 57 -3.45 6.03 8.66
C ILE A 57 -3.45 6.75 7.33
N ARG A 58 -2.36 7.46 7.06
CA ARG A 58 -2.08 8.13 5.79
C ARG A 58 -0.67 7.79 5.36
N LYS A 59 -0.52 6.70 4.62
CA LYS A 59 0.78 6.28 4.07
C LYS A 59 0.74 6.36 2.55
N PRO A 60 1.54 7.25 1.93
CA PRO A 60 1.68 7.28 0.49
C PRO A 60 2.49 6.07 0.03
N TYR A 61 2.00 5.37 -0.97
CA TYR A 61 2.69 4.27 -1.61
C TYR A 61 2.74 4.50 -3.12
N LYS A 62 3.90 4.26 -3.72
CA LYS A 62 4.07 4.40 -5.17
C LYS A 62 3.67 3.09 -5.83
N ILE A 63 2.59 3.13 -6.61
CA ILE A 63 2.05 1.98 -7.34
C ILE A 63 2.39 2.13 -8.81
N SER A 64 2.90 1.07 -9.42
CA SER A 64 3.08 0.99 -10.86
C SER A 64 1.94 0.17 -11.46
N GLY A 65 0.96 0.83 -12.07
CA GLY A 65 -0.17 0.15 -12.73
C GLY A 65 -1.23 -0.36 -11.75
N ASN A 66 -1.74 -1.57 -11.97
CA ASN A 66 -2.74 -2.16 -11.09
C ASN A 66 -2.12 -2.55 -9.74
N ALA A 67 -2.89 -2.48 -8.66
CA ALA A 67 -2.46 -2.99 -7.37
C ALA A 67 -3.60 -3.56 -6.55
N ARG A 68 -3.24 -4.52 -5.69
CA ARG A 68 -4.10 -5.13 -4.70
C ARG A 68 -3.68 -4.65 -3.34
N ILE A 69 -4.64 -4.15 -2.58
CA ILE A 69 -4.45 -3.71 -1.20
C ILE A 69 -5.36 -4.56 -0.33
N SER A 70 -4.77 -5.23 0.66
CA SER A 70 -5.50 -5.97 1.68
C SER A 70 -5.12 -5.43 3.05
N ILE A 71 -6.12 -5.21 3.91
CA ILE A 71 -5.94 -4.72 5.26
C ILE A 71 -6.43 -5.80 6.21
N TYR A 72 -5.61 -6.12 7.20
CA TYR A 72 -5.87 -7.10 8.23
C TYR A 72 -5.84 -6.41 9.59
N GLU A 73 -6.84 -6.67 10.42
CA GLU A 73 -6.89 -6.29 11.83
C GLU A 73 -6.80 -7.57 12.66
N ASP A 74 -5.83 -7.67 13.56
CA ASP A 74 -5.57 -8.83 14.41
C ASP A 74 -5.53 -10.16 13.60
N GLY A 75 -4.88 -10.10 12.43
CA GLY A 75 -4.77 -11.22 11.49
C GLY A 75 -6.03 -11.50 10.64
N GLN A 76 -7.14 -10.82 10.89
CA GLN A 76 -8.37 -10.98 10.11
C GLN A 76 -8.46 -9.94 8.99
N ARG A 77 -8.68 -10.39 7.75
CA ARG A 77 -8.84 -9.47 6.61
C ARG A 77 -10.14 -8.69 6.72
N VAL A 78 -10.03 -7.40 7.00
CA VAL A 78 -11.18 -6.47 7.15
C VAL A 78 -11.48 -5.70 5.88
N LYS A 79 -10.48 -5.50 5.00
CA LYS A 79 -10.68 -4.78 3.73
C LYS A 79 -9.84 -5.37 2.63
N HIS A 80 -10.41 -5.38 1.43
CA HIS A 80 -9.72 -5.70 0.20
C HIS A 80 -10.12 -4.69 -0.88
N GLN A 81 -9.15 -4.15 -1.61
CA GLN A 81 -9.36 -3.17 -2.67
C GLN A 81 -8.38 -3.41 -3.81
N GLU A 82 -8.89 -3.38 -5.04
CA GLU A 82 -8.07 -3.38 -6.25
C GLU A 82 -8.08 -1.97 -6.86
N ILE A 83 -6.90 -1.50 -7.25
CA ILE A 83 -6.67 -0.24 -7.94
C ILE A 83 -6.29 -0.58 -9.37
N LYS A 84 -6.93 0.09 -10.33
CA LYS A 84 -6.67 -0.01 -11.77
C LYS A 84 -6.08 1.29 -12.30
#